data_AF-A0A8C7X1T6-F1
#
_entry.id   AF-A0A8C7X1T6-F1
#
_cell.length_a   1.000
_cell.length_b   1.000
_cell.length_c   1.000
_cell.angle_alpha   90.00
_cell.angle_beta   90.00
_cell.angle_gamma   90.00
#
_symmetry.space_group_name_H-M   'P 1'
#
loop_
_entity.id
_entity.type
_entity.pdbx_description
1 polymer ?
#
loop_
_entity_poly.entity_id
_entity_poly.type
_entity_poly.pdbx_seq_one_letter_code
_entity_poly.pdbx_strand_id
1 'polypeptide(L)'
;MDDIKLHAKSEPDIDSLIHTTRIYSTDIGMSFGLEKCSRMVTKRGKVVHTGGVSLPEGTIADIEDSYKYLGILQANGNLEQATSKRPETGGGFFSFQHLQTRFTVVQYFMTLKVAVVCGSCTAGGAYIPTMAEEAVMVHQIGTIFLGGPPLVKAATGEEVTPEELGGARLHAEVSGCVDHFAWEEKEAFDYTKNIISTFNFQLPHEEEDSTRRKAAEEPLYGSEELMGLAPRSYNYSLDAKMVVSRLTDGSRFQEFKALYGTTLITGFAKIHGHLVGIVANNGVLSYEAALKGSHFIQLCDQRDVPLIFLQNTAPSGALTLSTKQAEMNSNCLKAQGSMMAAVACASVPKITVVIGGSHGADSYAMCGRAFEPNFLFLWPNARVSVTAPGHVGALLPPDAEEEEEEKLNRRLKEESSAFFSSGRMWDDGVILPQDTRKVKD
;
A
#
# COMPACT_ATOMS: atom_id res chain seq x y z
N MET A 1 -1.38 25.03 -8.67
CA MET A 1 -2.26 24.19 -7.85
C MET A 1 -3.62 24.83 -7.98
N ASP A 2 -4.52 24.22 -8.73
CA ASP A 2 -5.76 24.87 -9.11
C ASP A 2 -6.91 24.21 -8.34
N ASP A 3 -7.50 25.02 -7.46
CA ASP A 3 -8.75 24.87 -6.70
C ASP A 3 -8.81 23.89 -5.52
N ILE A 4 -8.90 24.47 -4.31
CA ILE A 4 -9.39 23.79 -3.09
C ILE A 4 -10.90 24.04 -2.96
N LYS A 5 -11.69 22.97 -2.85
CA LYS A 5 -13.12 23.02 -2.58
C LYS A 5 -13.40 22.61 -1.14
N LEU A 6 -13.94 23.54 -0.34
CA LEU A 6 -14.30 23.33 1.06
C LEU A 6 -15.82 23.13 1.17
N HIS A 7 -16.24 22.11 1.92
CA HIS A 7 -17.66 21.79 2.13
C HIS A 7 -17.99 21.71 3.61
N ALA A 8 -19.04 22.40 4.06
CA ALA A 8 -19.47 22.33 5.46
C ALA A 8 -20.99 22.24 5.63
N LYS A 9 -21.42 22.00 6.87
CA LYS A 9 -22.82 21.76 7.27
C LYS A 9 -23.56 23.06 7.55
N SER A 10 -22.82 24.06 8.00
CA SER A 10 -23.31 25.40 8.29
C SER A 10 -22.27 26.45 7.88
N GLU A 11 -22.69 27.70 7.75
CA GLU A 11 -21.80 28.82 7.41
C GLU A 11 -20.67 29.04 8.45
N PRO A 12 -20.92 28.91 9.77
CA PRO A 12 -19.85 28.93 10.79
C PRO A 12 -18.79 27.83 10.60
N ASP A 13 -19.19 26.65 10.13
CA ASP A 13 -18.25 25.56 9.85
C ASP A 13 -17.38 25.88 8.63
N ILE A 14 -17.92 26.56 7.62
CA ILE A 14 -17.15 27.04 6.47
C ILE A 14 -16.14 28.08 6.92
N ASP A 15 -16.54 29.04 7.75
CA ASP A 15 -15.62 30.06 8.27
C ASP A 15 -14.52 29.45 9.14
N SER A 16 -14.84 28.43 9.94
CA SER A 16 -13.87 27.63 10.69
C SER A 16 -12.89 26.89 9.77
N LEU A 17 -13.38 26.26 8.69
CA LEU A 17 -12.54 25.58 7.70
C LEU A 17 -11.66 26.56 6.93
N ILE A 18 -12.17 27.73 6.54
CA ILE A 18 -11.38 28.79 5.89
C ILE A 18 -10.32 29.31 6.84
N HIS A 19 -10.65 29.52 8.11
CA HIS A 19 -9.70 29.97 9.13
C HIS A 19 -8.60 28.93 9.35
N THR A 20 -8.98 27.66 9.47
CA THR A 20 -8.06 26.52 9.59
C THR A 20 -7.15 26.43 8.37
N THR A 21 -7.71 26.52 7.16
CA THR A 21 -6.96 26.52 5.90
C THR A 21 -6.00 27.71 5.82
N ARG A 22 -6.38 28.90 6.30
CA ARG A 22 -5.49 30.07 6.39
C ARG A 22 -4.32 29.88 7.33
N ILE A 23 -4.56 29.32 8.52
CA ILE A 23 -3.49 29.01 9.47
C ILE A 23 -2.52 28.01 8.83
N TYR A 24 -3.04 26.91 8.27
CA TYR A 24 -2.21 25.91 7.61
C TYR A 24 -1.44 26.46 6.41
N SER A 25 -2.06 27.29 5.58
CA SER A 25 -1.44 28.01 4.46
C SER A 25 -0.23 28.83 4.91
N THR A 26 -0.39 29.57 6.01
CA THR A 26 0.65 30.46 6.54
C THR A 26 1.82 29.66 7.13
N ASP A 27 1.53 28.55 7.82
CA ASP A 27 2.54 27.69 8.46
C ASP A 27 3.44 26.94 7.46
N ILE A 28 2.92 26.63 6.27
CA ILE A 28 3.66 25.93 5.20
C ILE A 28 4.20 26.88 4.12
N GLY A 29 4.13 28.19 4.33
CA GLY A 29 4.62 29.21 3.38
C GLY A 29 3.89 29.23 2.04
N MET A 30 2.73 28.58 1.93
CA MET A 30 1.90 28.63 0.73
C MET A 30 0.93 29.80 0.84
N SER A 31 0.91 30.71 -0.12
CA SER A 31 -0.19 31.68 -0.26
C SER A 31 -1.26 31.05 -1.16
N PHE A 32 -2.22 30.32 -0.60
CA PHE A 32 -3.43 30.00 -1.37
C PHE A 32 -4.05 31.33 -1.82
N GLY A 33 -4.45 31.43 -3.09
CA GLY A 33 -5.13 32.60 -3.67
C GLY A 33 -6.53 32.82 -3.08
N LEU A 34 -6.62 32.99 -1.76
CA LEU A 34 -7.84 33.20 -0.98
C LEU A 34 -8.51 34.54 -1.31
N GLU A 35 -7.88 35.39 -2.12
CA GLU A 35 -8.49 36.57 -2.71
C GLU A 35 -9.52 36.23 -3.81
N LYS A 36 -9.62 34.95 -4.23
CA LYS A 36 -10.59 34.46 -5.22
C LYS A 36 -11.52 33.38 -4.65
N CYS A 37 -12.01 33.55 -3.43
CA CYS A 37 -13.00 32.64 -2.86
C CYS A 37 -14.41 32.92 -3.42
N SER A 38 -14.99 31.96 -4.14
CA SER A 38 -16.39 31.98 -4.51
C SER A 38 -17.24 31.23 -3.48
N ARG A 39 -18.18 31.90 -2.83
CA ARG A 39 -19.14 31.27 -1.91
C ARG A 39 -20.39 30.88 -2.68
N MET A 40 -20.86 29.65 -2.51
CA MET A 40 -22.13 29.20 -3.10
C MET A 40 -22.97 28.48 -2.04
N VAL A 41 -24.13 29.03 -1.72
CA VAL A 41 -25.09 28.44 -0.78
C VAL A 41 -26.21 27.80 -1.58
N THR A 42 -26.44 26.51 -1.37
CA THR A 42 -27.54 25.78 -2.02
C THR A 42 -28.61 25.36 -1.01
N LYS A 43 -29.88 25.49 -1.39
CA LYS A 43 -31.03 25.02 -0.63
C LYS A 43 -31.92 24.21 -1.57
N ARG A 44 -32.11 22.92 -1.27
CA ARG A 44 -32.90 22.00 -2.11
C ARG A 44 -32.41 21.95 -3.57
N GLY A 45 -31.10 21.92 -3.77
CA GLY A 45 -30.49 21.85 -5.11
C GLY A 45 -30.53 23.15 -5.93
N LYS A 46 -31.09 24.24 -5.38
CA LYS A 46 -31.04 25.57 -6.02
C LYS A 46 -30.00 26.46 -5.34
N VAL A 47 -29.23 27.19 -6.14
CA VAL A 47 -28.31 28.22 -5.65
C VAL A 47 -29.14 29.37 -5.09
N VAL A 48 -28.94 29.68 -3.80
CA VAL A 48 -29.66 30.74 -3.09
C VAL A 48 -28.81 31.99 -2.93
N HIS A 49 -27.49 31.82 -2.86
CA HIS A 49 -26.56 32.94 -2.70
C HIS A 49 -25.21 32.61 -3.34
N THR A 50 -24.67 33.56 -4.10
CA THR A 50 -23.29 33.54 -4.59
C THR A 50 -22.54 34.79 -4.12
N GLY A 51 -21.36 34.60 -3.54
CA GLY A 51 -20.43 35.68 -3.20
C GLY A 51 -19.18 35.54 -4.05
N GLY A 52 -18.84 36.55 -4.85
CA GLY A 52 -17.57 36.64 -5.57
C GLY A 52 -17.49 35.99 -6.97
N VAL A 53 -18.59 35.46 -7.52
CA VAL A 53 -18.65 34.95 -8.93
C VAL A 53 -19.96 35.35 -9.58
N SER A 54 -19.88 35.91 -10.80
CA SER A 54 -21.01 36.05 -11.72
C SER A 54 -21.19 34.76 -12.51
N LEU A 55 -22.24 34.00 -12.23
CA LEU A 55 -22.65 32.85 -13.04
C LEU A 55 -23.64 33.32 -14.12
N PRO A 56 -23.64 32.75 -15.34
CA PRO A 56 -24.70 33.00 -16.30
C PRO A 56 -26.04 32.51 -15.74
N GLU A 57 -27.11 33.29 -15.95
CA GLU A 57 -28.46 32.94 -15.49
C GLU A 57 -28.95 31.68 -16.23
N GLY A 58 -29.21 30.61 -15.47
CA GLY A 58 -29.66 29.33 -16.02
C GLY A 58 -29.89 28.26 -14.96
N THR A 59 -30.42 27.12 -15.38
CA THR A 59 -30.54 25.93 -14.55
C THR A 59 -29.18 25.23 -14.49
N ILE A 60 -28.89 24.46 -13.44
CA ILE A 60 -27.58 23.75 -13.29
C ILE A 60 -27.26 22.88 -14.52
N ALA A 61 -28.28 22.36 -15.22
CA ALA A 61 -28.15 21.62 -16.46
C ALA A 61 -27.45 22.42 -17.58
N ASP A 62 -27.67 23.73 -17.64
CA ASP A 62 -27.08 24.61 -18.67
C ASP A 62 -25.59 24.90 -18.39
N ILE A 63 -25.11 24.59 -17.17
CA ILE A 63 -23.72 24.74 -16.75
C ILE A 63 -22.93 23.44 -17.01
N GLU A 64 -23.60 22.27 -17.05
CA GLU A 64 -23.00 20.94 -17.27
C GLU A 64 -22.26 20.80 -18.62
N ASP A 65 -22.76 21.43 -19.69
CA ASP A 65 -22.12 21.33 -21.03
C ASP A 65 -20.76 22.03 -21.11
N SER A 66 -20.47 22.94 -20.16
CA SER A 66 -19.19 23.66 -20.09
C SER A 66 -18.15 22.98 -19.19
N TYR A 67 -18.57 22.09 -18.28
CA TYR A 67 -17.71 21.37 -17.33
C TYR A 67 -18.06 19.87 -17.32
N LYS A 68 -17.35 19.10 -18.15
CA LYS A 68 -17.71 17.72 -18.56
C LYS A 68 -17.78 16.62 -17.49
N TYR A 69 -17.61 16.88 -16.20
CA TYR A 69 -17.70 15.82 -15.16
C TYR A 69 -18.20 16.32 -13.80
N LEU A 70 -19.35 17.02 -13.76
CA LEU A 70 -20.00 17.39 -12.50
C LEU A 70 -21.42 16.81 -12.42
N GLY A 71 -21.55 15.52 -12.12
CA GLY A 71 -22.85 14.88 -11.94
C GLY A 71 -23.37 15.04 -10.50
N ILE A 72 -24.38 15.89 -10.26
CA ILE A 72 -25.18 15.86 -9.03
C ILE A 72 -26.66 15.83 -9.42
N LEU A 73 -27.26 14.63 -9.39
CA LEU A 73 -28.71 14.45 -9.43
C LEU A 73 -29.14 13.62 -8.24
N GLN A 74 -29.83 14.27 -7.30
CA GLN A 74 -30.45 13.65 -6.14
C GLN A 74 -31.86 13.17 -6.54
N ALA A 75 -32.05 11.85 -6.67
CA ALA A 75 -33.38 11.26 -6.79
C ALA A 75 -33.99 11.11 -5.38
N ASN A 76 -35.09 11.82 -5.14
CA ASN A 76 -35.90 11.63 -3.93
C ASN A 76 -36.70 10.33 -4.04
N GLY A 77 -36.88 9.67 -2.89
CA GLY A 77 -37.56 8.38 -2.78
C GLY A 77 -38.99 8.37 -3.33
N ASN A 78 -39.13 7.86 -4.54
CA ASN A 78 -40.30 7.14 -5.02
C ASN A 78 -39.79 5.90 -5.75
N LEU A 79 -40.12 4.71 -5.24
CA LEU A 79 -39.65 3.42 -5.77
C LEU A 79 -40.07 3.14 -7.22
N GLU A 80 -41.04 3.89 -7.77
CA GLU A 80 -41.50 3.72 -9.16
C GLU A 80 -40.55 4.31 -10.22
N GLN A 81 -39.66 5.26 -9.87
CA GLN A 81 -38.74 5.85 -10.87
C GLN A 81 -37.43 5.08 -11.05
N ALA A 82 -37.07 4.20 -10.10
CA ALA A 82 -35.87 3.37 -10.19
C ALA A 82 -36.00 2.26 -11.25
N THR A 83 -37.22 1.86 -11.62
CA THR A 83 -37.50 0.79 -12.59
C THR A 83 -37.66 1.29 -14.03
N SER A 84 -37.71 2.61 -14.27
CA SER A 84 -38.02 3.18 -15.60
C SER A 84 -36.79 3.53 -16.46
N LYS A 85 -35.57 3.58 -15.90
CA LYS A 85 -34.37 3.93 -16.68
C LYS A 85 -33.67 2.68 -17.22
N ARG A 86 -34.13 2.20 -18.38
CA ARG A 86 -33.31 1.31 -19.23
C ARG A 86 -32.03 2.06 -19.67
N PRO A 87 -30.89 1.38 -19.79
CA PRO A 87 -29.67 1.99 -20.28
C PRO A 87 -29.78 2.21 -21.79
N GLU A 88 -29.91 3.46 -22.23
CA GLU A 88 -29.69 3.78 -23.65
C GLU A 88 -28.19 3.76 -23.94
N THR A 89 -27.85 2.83 -24.82
CA THR A 89 -26.62 2.67 -25.62
C THR A 89 -25.46 3.63 -25.35
N GLY A 90 -24.37 3.07 -24.79
CA GLY A 90 -23.02 3.64 -24.87
C GLY A 90 -22.42 4.07 -23.53
N GLY A 91 -21.73 3.16 -22.83
CA GLY A 91 -20.71 3.51 -21.83
C GLY A 91 -21.18 3.98 -20.44
N GLY A 92 -22.47 4.01 -20.14
CA GLY A 92 -23.02 4.63 -18.91
C GLY A 92 -23.09 3.78 -17.63
N PHE A 93 -22.28 2.73 -17.46
CA PHE A 93 -22.41 1.84 -16.28
C PHE A 93 -21.93 2.48 -14.95
N PHE A 94 -21.22 3.61 -14.99
CA PHE A 94 -20.67 4.29 -13.81
C PHE A 94 -21.48 5.50 -13.30
N SER A 95 -22.65 5.79 -13.86
CA SER A 95 -23.43 7.01 -13.53
C SER A 95 -24.31 6.92 -12.27
N PHE A 96 -24.19 5.86 -11.46
CA PHE A 96 -24.99 5.64 -10.24
C PHE A 96 -24.18 5.89 -8.96
N GLN A 97 -23.54 7.05 -8.83
CA GLN A 97 -22.82 7.41 -7.60
C GLN A 97 -23.15 8.86 -7.26
N HIS A 98 -23.99 9.07 -6.24
CA HIS A 98 -23.95 10.16 -5.25
C HIS A 98 -25.20 10.14 -4.37
N LEU A 99 -25.45 9.01 -3.71
CA LEU A 99 -26.36 8.97 -2.57
C LEU A 99 -25.55 9.02 -1.26
N GLN A 100 -25.83 10.07 -0.49
CA GLN A 100 -25.69 10.16 0.98
C GLN A 100 -24.33 10.27 1.66
N THR A 101 -23.23 10.61 0.98
CA THR A 101 -21.94 10.75 1.68
C THR A 101 -21.17 12.02 1.29
N ARG A 102 -20.67 12.76 2.30
CA ARG A 102 -19.83 13.94 2.12
C ARG A 102 -18.36 13.51 1.92
N PHE A 103 -17.86 13.53 0.69
CA PHE A 103 -16.42 13.48 0.40
C PHE A 103 -16.06 14.38 -0.78
N THR A 104 -14.86 14.96 -0.73
CA THR A 104 -14.19 15.62 -1.85
C THR A 104 -13.45 14.55 -2.65
N VAL A 105 -13.84 14.34 -3.90
CA VAL A 105 -13.07 13.54 -4.87
C VAL A 105 -12.50 14.52 -5.90
N VAL A 106 -11.17 14.63 -5.99
CA VAL A 106 -10.51 15.34 -7.09
C VAL A 106 -10.14 14.29 -8.13
N GLN A 107 -10.77 14.34 -9.31
CA GLN A 107 -10.56 13.40 -10.39
C GLN A 107 -9.87 14.10 -11.57
N TYR A 108 -8.59 13.78 -11.78
CA TYR A 108 -7.91 13.91 -13.06
C TYR A 108 -7.13 12.62 -13.35
N PHE A 109 -7.07 12.23 -14.63
CA PHE A 109 -6.59 10.93 -15.10
C PHE A 109 -5.06 10.72 -14.96
N MET A 110 -4.33 11.61 -14.26
CA MET A 110 -2.86 11.58 -14.16
C MET A 110 -2.31 12.02 -12.78
N THR A 111 -3.11 11.99 -11.71
CA THR A 111 -2.66 12.44 -10.37
C THR A 111 -2.79 11.33 -9.33
N LEU A 112 -1.77 11.21 -8.46
CA LEU A 112 -1.75 10.31 -7.29
C LEU A 112 -2.97 10.56 -6.37
N LYS A 113 -3.56 9.49 -5.81
CA LYS A 113 -4.83 9.57 -5.05
C LYS A 113 -4.70 9.01 -3.64
N VAL A 114 -4.99 9.85 -2.66
CA VAL A 114 -5.03 9.46 -1.24
C VAL A 114 -6.43 9.71 -0.70
N ALA A 115 -6.98 8.73 0.01
CA ALA A 115 -8.27 8.83 0.67
C ALA A 115 -8.10 8.87 2.19
N VAL A 116 -8.85 9.74 2.86
CA VAL A 116 -8.91 9.81 4.32
C VAL A 116 -10.36 9.65 4.76
N VAL A 117 -10.65 8.56 5.46
CA VAL A 117 -12.01 8.16 5.85
C VAL A 117 -12.26 8.58 7.29
N CYS A 118 -12.84 9.78 7.45
CA CYS A 118 -13.28 10.38 8.72
C CYS A 118 -14.80 10.24 8.93
N GLY A 119 -15.42 9.20 8.38
CA GLY A 119 -16.86 8.99 8.47
C GLY A 119 -17.34 7.77 7.71
N SER A 120 -18.66 7.63 7.56
CA SER A 120 -19.25 6.49 6.87
C SER A 120 -19.12 6.61 5.35
N CYS A 121 -18.70 5.54 4.67
CA CYS A 121 -18.62 5.37 3.23
C CYS A 121 -19.47 4.16 2.83
N THR A 122 -20.65 4.41 2.23
CA THR A 122 -21.60 3.34 1.91
C THR A 122 -21.84 3.17 0.41
N ALA A 123 -22.18 1.95 -0.01
CA ALA A 123 -22.56 1.61 -1.37
C ALA A 123 -21.50 2.05 -2.40
N GLY A 124 -21.89 2.80 -3.42
CA GLY A 124 -20.94 3.29 -4.42
C GLY A 124 -19.81 4.15 -3.82
N GLY A 125 -20.02 4.80 -2.68
CA GLY A 125 -19.00 5.59 -1.99
C GLY A 125 -17.86 4.74 -1.40
N ALA A 126 -18.09 3.45 -1.13
CA ALA A 126 -17.06 2.53 -0.64
C ALA A 126 -15.92 2.32 -1.66
N TYR A 127 -16.18 2.57 -2.95
CA TYR A 127 -15.16 2.47 -4.00
C TYR A 127 -14.15 3.61 -3.97
N ILE A 128 -14.47 4.76 -3.35
CA ILE A 128 -13.54 5.90 -3.30
C ILE A 128 -12.26 5.54 -2.52
N PRO A 129 -12.32 5.09 -1.25
CA PRO A 129 -11.12 4.71 -0.53
C PRO A 129 -10.47 3.43 -1.08
N THR A 130 -11.25 2.49 -1.62
CA THR A 130 -10.69 1.22 -2.11
C THR A 130 -10.03 1.32 -3.49
N MET A 131 -10.34 2.37 -4.27
CA MET A 131 -9.66 2.68 -5.54
C MET A 131 -8.56 3.74 -5.38
N ALA A 132 -8.38 4.30 -4.19
CA ALA A 132 -7.25 5.17 -3.91
C ALA A 132 -5.95 4.36 -3.89
N GLU A 133 -4.83 5.01 -4.14
CA GLU A 133 -3.51 4.37 -4.04
C GLU A 133 -3.14 4.10 -2.60
N GLU A 134 -3.48 5.05 -1.71
CA GLU A 134 -3.39 4.86 -0.27
C GLU A 134 -4.63 5.39 0.43
N ALA A 135 -5.15 4.61 1.37
CA ALA A 135 -6.31 4.93 2.18
C ALA A 135 -5.96 4.92 3.67
N VAL A 136 -6.32 6.00 4.35
CA VAL A 136 -6.23 6.18 5.81
C VAL A 136 -7.64 6.14 6.39
N MET A 137 -7.85 5.41 7.49
CA MET A 137 -9.17 5.32 8.12
C MET A 137 -9.08 5.50 9.63
N VAL A 138 -9.98 6.32 10.17
CA VAL A 138 -10.02 6.64 11.60
C VAL A 138 -10.88 5.64 12.36
N HIS A 139 -10.35 5.08 13.44
CA HIS A 139 -11.02 4.11 14.29
C HIS A 139 -12.30 4.66 14.92
N GLN A 140 -13.36 3.84 15.01
CA GLN A 140 -14.68 4.16 15.56
C GLN A 140 -15.42 5.35 14.90
N ILE A 141 -14.84 5.94 13.85
CA ILE A 141 -15.40 7.08 13.12
C ILE A 141 -15.61 6.70 11.65
N GLY A 142 -14.58 6.14 11.03
CA GLY A 142 -14.64 5.65 9.66
C GLY A 142 -15.41 4.33 9.58
N THR A 143 -16.27 4.19 8.58
CA THR A 143 -16.84 2.87 8.20
C THR A 143 -16.88 2.71 6.68
N ILE A 144 -16.58 1.54 6.12
CA ILE A 144 -16.68 1.25 4.67
C ILE A 144 -17.54 0.00 4.47
N PHE A 145 -18.60 0.08 3.64
CA PHE A 145 -19.37 -1.11 3.26
C PHE A 145 -20.21 -0.87 2.01
N LEU A 146 -20.43 -1.92 1.20
CA LEU A 146 -21.34 -1.84 0.06
C LEU A 146 -22.81 -1.78 0.49
N GLY A 147 -23.16 -2.45 1.58
CA GLY A 147 -24.47 -2.39 2.21
C GLY A 147 -24.32 -2.10 3.69
N GLY A 148 -24.91 -1.01 4.18
CA GLY A 148 -24.85 -0.69 5.61
C GLY A 148 -25.74 -1.58 6.47
N PRO A 149 -25.64 -1.47 7.81
CA PRO A 149 -26.41 -2.31 8.73
C PRO A 149 -27.92 -2.35 8.49
N PRO A 150 -28.60 -1.24 8.12
CA PRO A 150 -30.04 -1.30 7.81
C PRO A 150 -30.35 -2.22 6.62
N LEU A 151 -29.45 -2.28 5.62
CA LEU A 151 -29.62 -3.13 4.44
C LEU A 151 -29.33 -4.60 4.78
N VAL A 152 -28.29 -4.86 5.57
CA VAL A 152 -27.97 -6.22 6.04
C VAL A 152 -29.13 -6.80 6.83
N LYS A 153 -29.68 -6.02 7.78
CA LYS A 153 -30.85 -6.42 8.57
C LYS A 153 -32.08 -6.68 7.70
N ALA A 154 -32.34 -5.82 6.71
CA ALA A 154 -33.48 -5.98 5.81
C ALA A 154 -33.35 -7.22 4.91
N ALA A 155 -32.13 -7.55 4.45
CA ALA A 155 -31.90 -8.63 3.50
C ALA A 155 -31.72 -10.01 4.16
N THR A 156 -31.07 -10.05 5.33
CA THR A 156 -30.65 -11.31 5.98
C THR A 156 -31.31 -11.52 7.34
N GLY A 157 -31.89 -10.48 7.94
CA GLY A 157 -32.37 -10.50 9.32
C GLY A 157 -31.27 -10.33 10.38
N GLU A 158 -30.00 -10.27 9.99
CA GLU A 158 -28.86 -10.12 10.90
C GLU A 158 -28.74 -8.69 11.46
N GLU A 159 -28.58 -8.56 12.77
CA GLU A 159 -28.26 -7.28 13.42
C GLU A 159 -26.75 -7.18 13.64
N VAL A 160 -26.12 -6.25 12.93
CA VAL A 160 -24.68 -5.97 13.00
C VAL A 160 -24.45 -4.48 13.19
N THR A 161 -23.43 -4.08 13.95
CA THR A 161 -23.09 -2.67 14.10
C THR A 161 -22.26 -2.14 12.90
N PRO A 162 -22.24 -0.82 12.64
CA PRO A 162 -21.38 -0.26 11.58
C PRO A 162 -19.88 -0.59 11.74
N GLU A 163 -19.39 -0.63 12.98
CA GLU A 163 -17.98 -0.94 13.29
C GLU A 163 -17.66 -2.42 13.06
N GLU A 164 -18.56 -3.33 13.43
CA GLU A 164 -18.39 -4.77 13.16
C GLU A 164 -18.48 -5.10 11.67
N LEU A 165 -19.35 -4.39 10.94
CA LEU A 165 -19.57 -4.65 9.52
C LEU A 165 -18.45 -4.13 8.63
N GLY A 166 -17.87 -2.97 8.97
CA GLY A 166 -16.93 -2.27 8.10
C GLY A 166 -16.10 -1.20 8.81
N GLY A 167 -15.76 -1.42 10.07
CA GLY A 167 -14.91 -0.50 10.83
C GLY A 167 -13.46 -0.47 10.35
N ALA A 168 -12.70 0.52 10.85
CA ALA A 168 -11.31 0.73 10.45
C ALA A 168 -10.42 -0.49 10.69
N ARG A 169 -10.64 -1.19 11.80
CA ARG A 169 -9.85 -2.37 12.19
C ARG A 169 -10.08 -3.53 11.23
N LEU A 170 -11.33 -3.81 10.89
CA LEU A 170 -11.68 -4.86 9.91
C LEU A 170 -10.99 -4.58 8.57
N HIS A 171 -11.01 -3.33 8.12
CA HIS A 171 -10.41 -3.00 6.84
C HIS A 171 -8.88 -2.99 6.84
N ALA A 172 -8.25 -2.62 7.95
CA ALA A 172 -6.80 -2.58 8.11
C ALA A 172 -6.16 -3.95 8.45
N GLU A 173 -6.88 -4.86 9.12
CA GLU A 173 -6.34 -6.17 9.54
C GLU A 173 -6.79 -7.32 8.62
N VAL A 174 -8.04 -7.29 8.14
CA VAL A 174 -8.66 -8.46 7.49
C VAL A 174 -8.84 -8.25 5.99
N SER A 175 -9.51 -7.18 5.57
CA SER A 175 -9.84 -7.02 4.14
C SER A 175 -8.69 -6.44 3.30
N GLY A 176 -7.78 -5.68 3.91
CA GLY A 176 -6.74 -4.92 3.20
C GLY A 176 -7.25 -3.74 2.36
N CYS A 177 -8.51 -3.31 2.55
CA CYS A 177 -9.10 -2.15 1.89
C CYS A 177 -8.58 -0.79 2.41
N VAL A 178 -7.88 -0.80 3.55
CA VAL A 178 -7.27 0.36 4.18
C VAL A 178 -5.80 0.09 4.41
N ASP A 179 -4.97 1.09 4.15
CA ASP A 179 -3.51 1.00 4.24
C ASP A 179 -2.97 1.49 5.57
N HIS A 180 -3.61 2.52 6.14
CA HIS A 180 -3.19 3.16 7.38
C HIS A 180 -4.35 3.26 8.36
N PHE A 181 -4.16 2.67 9.54
CA PHE A 181 -5.10 2.73 10.64
C PHE A 181 -4.72 3.89 11.57
N ALA A 182 -5.66 4.80 11.82
CA ALA A 182 -5.48 5.93 12.73
C ALA A 182 -6.43 5.83 13.92
N TRP A 183 -5.95 6.07 15.13
CA TRP A 183 -6.78 6.12 16.33
C TRP A 183 -7.62 7.39 16.42
N GLU A 184 -7.08 8.51 15.91
CA GLU A 184 -7.72 9.82 15.91
C GLU A 184 -7.52 10.55 14.58
N GLU A 185 -8.35 11.55 14.29
CA GLU A 185 -8.29 12.31 13.03
C GLU A 185 -6.95 13.03 12.83
N LYS A 186 -6.35 13.52 13.93
CA LYS A 186 -5.03 14.17 13.90
C LYS A 186 -3.97 13.21 13.36
N GLU A 187 -3.93 11.99 13.87
CA GLU A 187 -3.02 10.94 13.40
C GLU A 187 -3.28 10.62 11.92
N ALA A 188 -4.53 10.59 11.48
CA ALA A 188 -4.88 10.38 10.07
C ALA A 188 -4.31 11.48 9.16
N PHE A 189 -4.35 12.74 9.59
CA PHE A 189 -3.73 13.83 8.85
C PHE A 189 -2.20 13.73 8.83
N ASP A 190 -1.58 13.24 9.90
CA ASP A 190 -0.14 13.02 9.93
C ASP A 190 0.28 11.86 9.00
N TYR A 191 -0.48 10.76 8.94
CA TYR A 191 -0.29 9.73 7.90
C TYR A 191 -0.43 10.33 6.51
N THR A 192 -1.43 11.18 6.28
CA THR A 192 -1.65 11.83 4.98
C THR A 192 -0.46 12.69 4.56
N LYS A 193 0.10 13.49 5.48
CA LYS A 193 1.33 14.27 5.21
C LYS A 193 2.51 13.36 4.89
N ASN A 194 2.68 12.27 5.64
CA ASN A 194 3.75 11.30 5.39
C ASN A 194 3.61 10.67 4.01
N ILE A 195 2.40 10.25 3.62
CA ILE A 195 2.12 9.72 2.27
C ILE A 195 2.52 10.72 1.19
N ILE A 196 2.07 11.98 1.30
CA ILE A 196 2.40 13.03 0.32
C ILE A 196 3.92 13.24 0.23
N SER A 197 4.65 13.10 1.34
CA SER A 197 6.12 13.22 1.34
C SER A 197 6.85 12.13 0.53
N THR A 198 6.14 11.06 0.16
CA THR A 198 6.67 9.93 -0.64
C THR A 198 6.29 10.00 -2.12
N PHE A 199 5.57 11.03 -2.57
CA PHE A 199 5.10 11.15 -3.96
C PHE A 199 6.23 11.37 -5.00
N ASN A 200 7.48 11.50 -4.55
CA ASN A 200 8.67 11.61 -5.40
C ASN A 200 8.54 12.66 -6.52
N PHE A 201 7.78 13.73 -6.25
CA PHE A 201 7.49 14.78 -7.22
C PHE A 201 8.39 15.99 -6.94
N GLN A 202 9.04 16.51 -7.97
CA GLN A 202 9.80 17.76 -7.89
C GLN A 202 8.87 18.94 -8.15
N LEU A 203 8.78 19.87 -7.20
CA LEU A 203 8.04 21.10 -7.44
C LEU A 203 8.83 22.02 -8.39
N PRO A 204 8.17 22.80 -9.28
CA PRO A 204 8.85 23.66 -10.26
C PRO A 204 9.83 24.69 -9.68
N HIS A 205 9.82 24.92 -8.36
CA HIS A 205 10.71 25.86 -7.67
C HIS A 205 11.78 25.17 -6.80
N GLU A 206 11.85 23.83 -6.76
CA GLU A 206 12.86 23.09 -6.00
C GLU A 206 14.21 22.97 -6.72
N GLU A 207 14.32 23.39 -7.98
CA GLU A 207 15.59 23.32 -8.73
C GLU A 207 16.71 24.13 -8.05
N GLU A 208 16.41 25.25 -7.39
CA GLU A 208 17.40 26.06 -6.66
C GLU A 208 17.86 25.41 -5.33
N ASP A 209 17.00 24.65 -4.67
CA ASP A 209 17.28 23.98 -3.38
C ASP A 209 17.70 22.50 -3.56
N SER A 210 17.75 21.99 -4.79
CA SER A 210 18.28 20.67 -5.15
C SER A 210 19.76 20.49 -4.75
N THR A 211 20.48 21.60 -4.60
CA THR A 211 21.85 21.66 -4.04
C THR A 211 21.89 21.44 -2.52
N ARG A 212 20.74 21.56 -1.83
CA ARG A 212 20.53 21.21 -0.42
C ARG A 212 19.73 19.92 -0.28
N ARG A 213 20.19 18.82 -0.89
CA ARG A 213 19.84 17.50 -0.36
C ARG A 213 20.10 17.55 1.15
N LYS A 214 19.05 17.49 1.97
CA LYS A 214 19.20 17.38 3.43
C LYS A 214 20.27 16.32 3.67
N ALA A 215 21.29 16.68 4.45
CA ALA A 215 22.41 15.79 4.72
C ALA A 215 21.86 14.41 5.12
N ALA A 216 22.39 13.35 4.49
CA ALA A 216 21.97 11.99 4.83
C ALA A 216 22.16 11.79 6.34
N GLU A 217 21.06 11.49 7.02
CA GLU A 217 21.10 11.21 8.46
C GLU A 217 21.57 9.76 8.65
N GLU A 218 22.53 9.56 9.55
CA GLU A 218 22.92 8.20 9.93
C GLU A 218 21.77 7.50 10.68
N PRO A 219 21.67 6.16 10.60
CA PRO A 219 20.73 5.40 11.41
C PRO A 219 20.98 5.61 12.91
N LEU A 220 19.94 5.48 13.72
CA LEU A 220 20.05 5.57 15.19
C LEU A 220 20.79 4.38 15.81
N TYR A 221 20.83 3.25 15.11
CA TYR A 221 21.45 2.01 15.55
C TYR A 221 22.69 1.69 14.72
N GLY A 222 23.72 1.16 15.36
CA GLY A 222 24.99 0.85 14.70
C GLY A 222 24.86 -0.30 13.69
N SER A 223 25.52 -0.17 12.54
CA SER A 223 25.53 -1.22 11.51
C SER A 223 26.18 -2.51 11.98
N GLU A 224 27.09 -2.46 12.96
CA GLU A 224 27.76 -3.63 13.55
C GLU A 224 26.78 -4.60 14.20
N GLU A 225 25.65 -4.11 14.72
CA GLU A 225 24.61 -4.93 15.32
C GLU A 225 23.93 -5.87 14.31
N LEU A 226 24.02 -5.58 13.01
CA LEU A 226 23.49 -6.46 11.95
C LEU A 226 24.17 -7.85 11.98
N MET A 227 25.42 -7.95 12.42
CA MET A 227 26.07 -9.24 12.62
C MET A 227 25.35 -10.12 13.66
N GLY A 228 24.79 -9.49 14.71
CA GLY A 228 24.03 -10.18 15.75
C GLY A 228 22.62 -10.57 15.33
N LEU A 229 22.07 -9.89 14.31
CA LEU A 229 20.74 -10.15 13.76
C LEU A 229 20.73 -11.24 12.68
N ALA A 230 21.88 -11.57 12.09
CA ALA A 230 21.99 -12.62 11.08
C ALA A 230 21.60 -14.00 11.68
N PRO A 231 20.50 -14.63 11.22
CA PRO A 231 20.02 -15.87 11.81
C PRO A 231 21.00 -17.01 11.59
N ARG A 232 21.34 -17.72 12.66
CA ARG A 232 22.20 -18.92 12.62
C ARG A 232 21.45 -20.20 12.22
N SER A 233 20.13 -20.19 12.39
CA SER A 233 19.23 -21.30 12.09
C SER A 233 17.85 -20.76 11.73
N TYR A 234 17.13 -21.51 10.89
CA TYR A 234 15.75 -21.19 10.47
C TYR A 234 14.72 -21.34 11.60
N ASN A 235 15.10 -21.91 12.74
CA ASN A 235 14.21 -22.08 13.88
C ASN A 235 13.93 -20.76 14.64
N TYR A 236 14.65 -19.69 14.31
CA TYR A 236 14.49 -18.38 14.92
C TYR A 236 13.85 -17.42 13.94
N SER A 237 12.79 -16.75 14.38
CA SER A 237 12.25 -15.61 13.65
C SER A 237 13.14 -14.39 13.86
N LEU A 238 13.41 -13.67 12.78
CA LEU A 238 14.05 -12.36 12.81
C LEU A 238 12.98 -11.33 12.49
N ASP A 239 12.77 -10.36 13.40
CA ASP A 239 11.96 -9.20 13.06
C ASP A 239 12.71 -8.35 12.03
N ALA A 240 12.21 -8.33 10.79
CA ALA A 240 12.87 -7.61 9.71
C ALA A 240 12.93 -6.10 9.96
N LYS A 241 12.07 -5.53 10.82
CA LYS A 241 12.14 -4.11 11.21
C LYS A 241 13.44 -3.77 11.94
N MET A 242 14.03 -4.73 12.66
CA MET A 242 15.34 -4.54 13.27
C MET A 242 16.43 -4.36 12.23
N VAL A 243 16.37 -5.08 11.11
CA VAL A 243 17.29 -4.89 9.99
C VAL A 243 17.02 -3.56 9.30
N VAL A 244 15.75 -3.27 8.95
CA VAL A 244 15.36 -2.02 8.27
C VAL A 244 15.81 -0.78 9.05
N SER A 245 15.58 -0.74 10.37
CA SER A 245 15.98 0.41 11.22
C SER A 245 17.49 0.69 11.24
N ARG A 246 18.35 -0.28 10.91
CA ARG A 246 19.81 -0.12 10.79
C ARG A 246 20.26 0.26 9.37
N LEU A 247 19.35 0.16 8.40
CA LEU A 247 19.61 0.50 7.01
C LEU A 247 19.07 1.87 6.63
N THR A 248 18.04 2.39 7.29
CA THR A 248 17.35 3.62 6.90
C THR A 248 17.86 4.87 7.62
N ASP A 249 17.78 6.02 6.94
CA ASP A 249 18.22 7.32 7.45
C ASP A 249 17.42 7.73 8.69
N GLY A 250 18.12 8.03 9.79
CA GLY A 250 17.50 8.32 11.08
C GLY A 250 16.62 7.18 11.62
N SER A 251 16.82 5.94 11.13
CA SER A 251 15.99 4.76 11.45
C SER A 251 14.49 4.97 11.20
N ARG A 252 14.12 5.89 10.29
CA ARG A 252 12.73 6.16 9.94
C ARG A 252 12.26 5.18 8.88
N PHE A 253 11.04 4.70 9.06
CA PHE A 253 10.37 3.81 8.12
C PHE A 253 8.86 4.07 8.18
N GLN A 254 8.29 4.45 7.03
CA GLN A 254 6.86 4.63 6.88
C GLN A 254 6.27 3.33 6.35
N GLU A 255 5.79 2.50 7.27
CA GLU A 255 5.22 1.20 6.93
C GLU A 255 3.88 1.35 6.21
N PHE A 256 3.74 0.63 5.10
CA PHE A 256 2.50 0.50 4.34
C PHE A 256 1.76 -0.75 4.81
N LYS A 257 0.44 -0.65 5.04
CA LYS A 257 -0.39 -1.78 5.49
C LYS A 257 0.20 -2.50 6.71
N ALA A 258 0.54 -1.74 7.76
CA ALA A 258 1.23 -2.28 8.94
C ALA A 258 0.47 -3.42 9.65
N LEU A 259 -0.87 -3.43 9.56
CA LEU A 259 -1.73 -4.41 10.22
C LEU A 259 -2.22 -5.55 9.32
N TYR A 260 -1.97 -5.47 8.00
CA TYR A 260 -2.40 -6.47 7.02
C TYR A 260 -1.19 -7.23 6.47
N GLY A 261 -1.30 -8.55 6.31
CA GLY A 261 -0.22 -9.37 5.74
C GLY A 261 1.12 -9.19 6.46
N THR A 262 1.12 -9.23 7.80
CA THR A 262 2.25 -8.85 8.68
C THR A 262 3.51 -9.72 8.53
N THR A 263 3.42 -10.84 7.79
CA THR A 263 4.56 -11.67 7.42
C THR A 263 5.40 -11.08 6.27
N LEU A 264 4.92 -9.99 5.64
CA LEU A 264 5.69 -9.16 4.72
C LEU A 264 5.62 -7.70 5.17
N ILE A 265 6.78 -7.14 5.45
CA ILE A 265 6.92 -5.72 5.80
C ILE A 265 7.16 -4.96 4.50
N THR A 266 6.32 -3.95 4.25
CA THR A 266 6.50 -3.04 3.11
C THR A 266 6.40 -1.61 3.60
N GLY A 267 7.10 -0.69 2.94
CA GLY A 267 7.06 0.71 3.32
C GLY A 267 8.16 1.55 2.70
N PHE A 268 8.04 2.86 2.88
CA PHE A 268 8.95 3.84 2.33
C PHE A 268 10.00 4.25 3.36
N ALA A 269 11.23 4.45 2.91
CA ALA A 269 12.31 5.00 3.70
C ALA A 269 13.26 5.82 2.84
N LYS A 270 14.24 6.47 3.50
CA LYS A 270 15.39 7.07 2.82
C LYS A 270 16.66 6.32 3.18
N ILE A 271 17.54 6.12 2.21
CA ILE A 271 18.89 5.60 2.41
C ILE A 271 19.85 6.53 1.67
N HIS A 272 20.78 7.15 2.40
CA HIS A 272 21.67 8.18 1.85
C HIS A 272 20.91 9.33 1.15
N GLY A 273 19.73 9.68 1.68
CA GLY A 273 18.83 10.68 1.13
C GLY A 273 17.96 10.22 -0.04
N HIS A 274 18.19 9.03 -0.60
CA HIS A 274 17.39 8.46 -1.68
C HIS A 274 16.12 7.81 -1.14
N LEU A 275 14.96 8.20 -1.66
CA LEU A 275 13.68 7.54 -1.36
C LEU A 275 13.69 6.13 -1.95
N VAL A 276 13.37 5.13 -1.13
CA VAL A 276 13.34 3.72 -1.50
C VAL A 276 12.10 3.04 -0.92
N GLY A 277 11.54 2.11 -1.67
CA GLY A 277 10.51 1.18 -1.21
C GLY A 277 11.18 -0.11 -0.73
N ILE A 278 10.93 -0.50 0.52
CA ILE A 278 11.50 -1.73 1.09
C ILE A 278 10.42 -2.80 1.13
N VAL A 279 10.76 -4.01 0.70
CA VAL A 279 9.91 -5.22 0.76
C VAL A 279 10.71 -6.31 1.48
N ALA A 280 10.33 -6.64 2.71
CA ALA A 280 11.10 -7.51 3.59
C ALA A 280 10.28 -8.66 4.16
N ASN A 281 10.79 -9.89 4.06
CA ASN A 281 10.13 -11.04 4.68
C ASN A 281 10.24 -10.99 6.20
N ASN A 282 9.13 -11.26 6.86
CA ASN A 282 9.01 -11.40 8.31
C ASN A 282 8.35 -12.73 8.71
N GLY A 283 8.30 -13.69 7.77
CA GLY A 283 7.60 -14.95 7.91
C GLY A 283 7.26 -15.57 6.55
N VAL A 284 6.29 -16.49 6.55
CA VAL A 284 5.78 -17.15 5.34
C VAL A 284 5.01 -16.16 4.46
N LEU A 285 5.19 -16.23 3.15
CA LEU A 285 4.48 -15.39 2.19
C LEU A 285 3.03 -15.86 2.02
N SER A 286 2.14 -15.39 2.91
CA SER A 286 0.70 -15.69 2.89
C SER A 286 -0.02 -15.02 1.71
N TYR A 287 -1.29 -15.38 1.52
CA TYR A 287 -2.18 -14.75 0.55
C TYR A 287 -2.24 -13.22 0.72
N GLU A 288 -2.46 -12.75 1.94
CA GLU A 288 -2.56 -11.33 2.29
C GLU A 288 -1.23 -10.61 2.09
N ALA A 289 -0.13 -11.25 2.49
CA ALA A 289 1.22 -10.72 2.32
C ALA A 289 1.58 -10.54 0.84
N ALA A 290 1.21 -11.52 0.00
CA ALA A 290 1.43 -11.42 -1.45
C ALA A 290 0.59 -10.29 -2.08
N LEU A 291 -0.69 -10.13 -1.72
CA LEU A 291 -1.51 -9.02 -2.20
C LEU A 291 -0.98 -7.66 -1.76
N LYS A 292 -0.52 -7.55 -0.50
CA LYS A 292 0.15 -6.37 0.03
C LYS A 292 1.41 -6.04 -0.77
N GLY A 293 2.25 -7.04 -1.03
CA GLY A 293 3.45 -6.92 -1.83
C GLY A 293 3.16 -6.45 -3.25
N SER A 294 2.20 -7.08 -3.95
CA SER A 294 1.77 -6.68 -5.29
C SER A 294 1.40 -5.21 -5.37
N HIS A 295 0.53 -4.75 -4.45
CA HIS A 295 0.07 -3.36 -4.44
C HIS A 295 1.24 -2.41 -4.15
N PHE A 296 2.08 -2.71 -3.15
CA PHE A 296 3.20 -1.84 -2.81
C PHE A 296 4.24 -1.72 -3.93
N ILE A 297 4.53 -2.80 -4.65
CA ILE A 297 5.45 -2.79 -5.80
C ILE A 297 4.89 -1.89 -6.92
N GLN A 298 3.59 -2.04 -7.24
CA GLN A 298 2.92 -1.19 -8.24
C GLN A 298 2.94 0.28 -7.82
N LEU A 299 2.75 0.56 -6.53
CA LEU A 299 2.81 1.91 -5.98
C LEU A 299 4.20 2.53 -6.14
N CYS A 300 5.26 1.77 -5.86
CA CYS A 300 6.63 2.23 -6.04
C CYS A 300 6.96 2.47 -7.52
N ASP A 301 6.54 1.57 -8.41
CA ASP A 301 6.74 1.73 -9.86
C ASP A 301 6.01 2.97 -10.40
N GLN A 302 4.77 3.21 -9.97
CA GLN A 302 4.02 4.41 -10.34
C GLN A 302 4.65 5.71 -9.84
N ARG A 303 5.33 5.68 -8.69
CA ARG A 303 6.02 6.82 -8.08
C ARG A 303 7.49 6.95 -8.50
N ASP A 304 7.97 6.09 -9.40
CA ASP A 304 9.38 6.02 -9.79
C ASP A 304 10.33 5.88 -8.58
N VAL A 305 9.96 5.03 -7.63
CA VAL A 305 10.71 4.77 -6.40
C VAL A 305 11.44 3.42 -6.52
N PRO A 306 12.78 3.39 -6.39
CA PRO A 306 13.55 2.15 -6.38
C PRO A 306 13.12 1.18 -5.28
N LEU A 307 13.19 -0.12 -5.58
CA LEU A 307 12.78 -1.20 -4.68
C LEU A 307 13.99 -1.93 -4.09
N ILE A 308 13.93 -2.22 -2.79
CA ILE A 308 14.89 -3.06 -2.06
C ILE A 308 14.14 -4.26 -1.47
N PHE A 309 14.54 -5.45 -1.88
CA PHE A 309 14.01 -6.71 -1.38
C PHE A 309 14.95 -7.31 -0.32
N LEU A 310 14.43 -7.59 0.88
CA LEU A 310 15.15 -8.30 1.93
C LEU A 310 14.58 -9.71 2.06
N GLN A 311 15.30 -10.70 1.52
CA GLN A 311 14.85 -12.09 1.48
C GLN A 311 15.22 -12.84 2.76
N ASN A 312 14.21 -13.35 3.44
CA ASN A 312 14.36 -14.26 4.57
C ASN A 312 13.15 -15.20 4.66
N THR A 313 13.06 -16.10 3.70
CA THR A 313 11.93 -17.02 3.60
C THR A 313 12.19 -18.24 4.46
N ALA A 314 11.21 -18.57 5.30
CA ALA A 314 11.24 -19.81 6.06
C ALA A 314 10.97 -21.00 5.13
N PRO A 315 11.50 -22.20 5.43
CA PRO A 315 11.14 -23.40 4.70
C PRO A 315 9.63 -23.66 4.84
N SER A 316 8.90 -23.73 3.73
CA SER A 316 7.50 -24.17 3.76
C SER A 316 7.42 -25.69 3.77
N GLY A 317 6.62 -26.25 4.69
CA GLY A 317 6.27 -27.66 4.70
C GLY A 317 5.39 -28.06 3.51
N ALA A 318 5.36 -29.36 3.20
CA ALA A 318 4.64 -29.95 2.07
C ALA A 318 3.15 -29.53 1.98
N LEU A 319 2.69 -29.24 0.77
CA LEU A 319 1.33 -28.79 0.46
C LEU A 319 0.33 -29.98 0.45
N THR A 320 -0.32 -30.17 1.60
CA THR A 320 -1.71 -30.63 1.85
C THR A 320 -2.21 -32.07 1.79
N LEU A 321 -3.01 -32.41 2.84
CA LEU A 321 -3.84 -33.60 3.05
C LEU A 321 -5.37 -33.33 3.10
N SER A 322 -5.86 -32.08 2.91
CA SER A 322 -7.31 -31.75 2.96
C SER A 322 -7.76 -30.72 1.91
N THR A 323 -9.04 -30.76 1.52
CA THR A 323 -9.65 -29.88 0.48
C THR A 323 -9.67 -28.40 0.85
N LYS A 324 -10.01 -28.04 2.09
CA LYS A 324 -10.03 -26.64 2.55
C LYS A 324 -8.65 -25.99 2.47
N GLN A 325 -7.62 -26.75 2.83
CA GLN A 325 -6.25 -26.25 2.75
C GLN A 325 -5.76 -26.21 1.30
N ALA A 326 -6.24 -27.10 0.42
CA ALA A 326 -5.96 -27.01 -1.01
C ALA A 326 -6.54 -25.73 -1.66
N GLU A 327 -7.74 -25.30 -1.25
CA GLU A 327 -8.33 -24.02 -1.68
C GLU A 327 -7.50 -22.83 -1.20
N MET A 328 -7.10 -22.81 0.08
CA MET A 328 -6.23 -21.77 0.63
C MET A 328 -4.88 -21.70 -0.11
N ASN A 329 -4.29 -22.85 -0.41
CA ASN A 329 -3.03 -22.94 -1.16
C ASN A 329 -3.21 -22.44 -2.61
N SER A 330 -4.35 -22.71 -3.24
CA SER A 330 -4.66 -22.23 -4.59
C SER A 330 -4.82 -20.70 -4.64
N ASN A 331 -5.49 -20.11 -3.64
CA ASN A 331 -5.59 -18.66 -3.51
C ASN A 331 -4.22 -18.03 -3.28
N CYS A 332 -3.40 -18.64 -2.41
CA CYS A 332 -2.03 -18.21 -2.15
C CYS A 332 -1.19 -18.26 -3.45
N LEU A 333 -1.27 -19.35 -4.22
CA LEU A 333 -0.59 -19.48 -5.51
C LEU A 333 -0.97 -18.36 -6.48
N LYS A 334 -2.26 -18.02 -6.56
CA LYS A 334 -2.72 -16.93 -7.43
C LYS A 334 -2.20 -15.56 -6.96
N ALA A 335 -2.24 -15.29 -5.65
CA ALA A 335 -1.74 -14.04 -5.09
C ALA A 335 -0.22 -13.90 -5.26
N GLN A 336 0.55 -14.96 -5.00
CA GLN A 336 1.99 -15.00 -5.24
C GLN A 336 2.31 -14.78 -6.73
N GLY A 337 1.53 -15.39 -7.63
CA GLY A 337 1.65 -15.13 -9.08
C GLY A 337 1.39 -13.67 -9.46
N SER A 338 0.41 -13.01 -8.82
CA SER A 338 0.18 -11.57 -8.99
C SER A 338 1.35 -10.72 -8.47
N MET A 339 1.99 -11.11 -7.36
CA MET A 339 3.18 -10.44 -6.84
C MET A 339 4.38 -10.63 -7.78
N MET A 340 4.63 -11.85 -8.26
CA MET A 340 5.65 -12.12 -9.26
C MET A 340 5.45 -11.30 -10.53
N ALA A 341 4.20 -11.18 -11.01
CA ALA A 341 3.88 -10.32 -12.15
C ALA A 341 4.18 -8.85 -11.86
N ALA A 342 3.88 -8.35 -10.65
CA ALA A 342 4.22 -7.00 -10.24
C ALA A 342 5.74 -6.78 -10.23
N VAL A 343 6.52 -7.72 -9.68
CA VAL A 343 8.00 -7.66 -9.68
C VAL A 343 8.56 -7.65 -11.10
N ALA A 344 8.06 -8.53 -11.98
CA ALA A 344 8.53 -8.65 -13.36
C ALA A 344 8.23 -7.40 -14.20
N CYS A 345 7.06 -6.78 -13.98
CA CYS A 345 6.65 -5.61 -14.72
C CYS A 345 7.22 -4.30 -14.17
N ALA A 346 7.75 -4.30 -12.93
CA ALA A 346 8.32 -3.10 -12.32
C ALA A 346 9.56 -2.63 -13.09
N SER A 347 9.49 -1.41 -13.60
CA SER A 347 10.52 -0.75 -14.41
C SER A 347 11.58 -0.03 -13.57
N VAL A 348 11.24 0.31 -12.32
CA VAL A 348 12.15 0.93 -11.37
C VAL A 348 13.36 0.04 -11.03
N PRO A 349 14.48 0.64 -10.56
CA PRO A 349 15.63 -0.14 -10.11
C PRO A 349 15.27 -1.06 -8.95
N LYS A 350 15.74 -2.31 -9.00
CA LYS A 350 15.49 -3.36 -8.01
C LYS A 350 16.80 -3.86 -7.44
N ILE A 351 16.95 -3.86 -6.11
CA ILE A 351 18.09 -4.45 -5.41
C ILE A 351 17.58 -5.54 -4.48
N THR A 352 18.22 -6.70 -4.49
CA THR A 352 17.85 -7.82 -3.65
C THR A 352 18.99 -8.17 -2.70
N VAL A 353 18.69 -8.32 -1.42
CA VAL A 353 19.65 -8.79 -0.41
C VAL A 353 19.06 -10.01 0.30
N VAL A 354 19.73 -11.15 0.17
CA VAL A 354 19.36 -12.38 0.90
C VAL A 354 20.02 -12.35 2.27
N ILE A 355 19.22 -12.10 3.31
CA ILE A 355 19.68 -11.96 4.69
C ILE A 355 19.56 -13.27 5.50
N GLY A 356 18.84 -14.25 4.96
CA GLY A 356 18.65 -15.57 5.57
C GLY A 356 18.33 -16.65 4.53
N GLY A 357 17.14 -17.23 4.61
CA GLY A 357 16.69 -18.23 3.63
C GLY A 357 16.18 -17.61 2.33
N SER A 358 16.48 -18.25 1.21
CA SER A 358 15.79 -18.05 -0.07
C SER A 358 15.46 -19.41 -0.66
N HIS A 359 14.18 -19.78 -0.55
CA HIS A 359 13.71 -21.12 -0.89
C HIS A 359 12.50 -21.09 -1.84
N GLY A 360 12.51 -22.01 -2.80
CA GLY A 360 11.36 -22.34 -3.64
C GLY A 360 10.71 -21.14 -4.34
N ALA A 361 9.38 -21.12 -4.33
CA ALA A 361 8.58 -20.12 -5.02
C ALA A 361 8.71 -18.70 -4.44
N ASP A 362 8.99 -18.58 -3.14
CA ASP A 362 9.11 -17.27 -2.49
C ASP A 362 10.31 -16.48 -3.03
N SER A 363 11.37 -17.18 -3.48
CA SER A 363 12.52 -16.55 -4.14
C SER A 363 12.10 -15.76 -5.39
N TYR A 364 11.13 -16.26 -6.14
CA TYR A 364 10.59 -15.58 -7.33
C TYR A 364 9.76 -14.35 -6.94
N ALA A 365 8.85 -14.50 -5.97
CA ALA A 365 8.01 -13.40 -5.52
C ALA A 365 8.82 -12.25 -4.87
N MET A 366 9.98 -12.54 -4.30
CA MET A 366 10.86 -11.57 -3.66
C MET A 366 12.01 -11.07 -4.55
N CYS A 367 11.84 -11.09 -5.88
CA CYS A 367 12.84 -10.60 -6.85
C CYS A 367 14.20 -11.33 -6.78
N GLY A 368 14.16 -12.66 -6.85
CA GLY A 368 15.35 -13.48 -7.04
C GLY A 368 15.99 -13.29 -8.42
N ARG A 369 17.10 -13.98 -8.69
CA ARG A 369 17.93 -13.78 -9.90
C ARG A 369 17.17 -13.83 -11.23
N ALA A 370 16.13 -14.67 -11.32
CA ALA A 370 15.31 -14.81 -12.53
C ALA A 370 14.47 -13.56 -12.88
N PHE A 371 14.31 -12.62 -11.94
CA PHE A 371 13.58 -11.36 -12.13
C PHE A 371 14.52 -10.18 -12.37
N GLU A 372 15.79 -10.47 -12.67
CA GLU A 372 16.80 -9.51 -13.12
C GLU A 372 16.86 -8.24 -12.25
N PRO A 373 17.06 -8.36 -10.92
CA PRO A 373 17.39 -7.19 -10.12
C PRO A 373 18.71 -6.58 -10.63
N ASN A 374 18.86 -5.27 -10.49
CA ASN A 374 20.10 -4.57 -10.82
C ASN A 374 21.30 -5.14 -10.06
N PHE A 375 21.07 -5.47 -8.79
CA PHE A 375 22.05 -6.17 -7.95
C PHE A 375 21.36 -7.18 -7.04
N LEU A 376 21.98 -8.34 -6.88
CA LEU A 376 21.59 -9.37 -5.93
C LEU A 376 22.79 -9.72 -5.04
N PHE A 377 22.67 -9.47 -3.74
CA PHE A 377 23.72 -9.77 -2.75
C PHE A 377 23.26 -10.81 -1.73
N LEU A 378 24.21 -11.57 -1.21
CA LEU A 378 23.97 -12.53 -0.12
C LEU A 378 24.76 -12.12 1.12
N TRP A 379 24.15 -12.31 2.29
CA TRP A 379 24.90 -12.37 3.54
C TRP A 379 25.63 -13.73 3.67
N PRO A 380 26.69 -13.84 4.48
CA PRO A 380 27.46 -15.09 4.58
C PRO A 380 26.67 -16.24 5.20
N ASN A 381 25.67 -15.93 6.04
CA ASN A 381 24.75 -16.91 6.63
C ASN A 381 23.64 -17.33 5.65
N ALA A 382 23.47 -16.61 4.53
CA ALA A 382 22.39 -16.85 3.59
C ALA A 382 22.47 -18.26 2.98
N ARG A 383 21.29 -18.77 2.64
CA ARG A 383 21.14 -20.09 2.06
C ARG A 383 20.10 -20.07 0.95
N VAL A 384 20.53 -20.48 -0.26
CA VAL A 384 19.71 -20.43 -1.46
C VAL A 384 19.54 -21.84 -2.02
N SER A 385 18.31 -22.32 -2.12
CA SER A 385 18.02 -23.67 -2.64
C SER A 385 16.55 -23.85 -3.01
N VAL A 386 16.22 -24.94 -3.73
CA VAL A 386 14.82 -25.27 -4.04
C VAL A 386 14.01 -25.55 -2.76
N THR A 387 14.58 -26.31 -1.83
CA THR A 387 14.03 -26.56 -0.50
C THR A 387 15.14 -26.43 0.55
N ALA A 388 14.79 -26.14 1.80
CA ALA A 388 15.77 -26.06 2.86
C ALA A 388 16.31 -27.46 3.23
N PRO A 389 17.57 -27.57 3.65
CA PRO A 389 18.09 -28.82 4.21
C PRO A 389 17.22 -29.32 5.38
N GLY A 390 16.94 -30.62 5.42
CA GLY A 390 16.03 -31.25 6.38
C GLY A 390 14.55 -31.26 5.97
N HIS A 391 14.21 -30.65 4.83
CA HIS A 391 12.84 -30.61 4.29
C HIS A 391 12.78 -31.23 2.87
N VAL A 392 13.61 -32.24 2.63
CA VAL A 392 13.73 -32.91 1.32
C VAL A 392 12.71 -34.02 1.11
N GLY A 393 12.07 -34.52 2.16
CA GLY A 393 11.04 -35.56 2.06
C GLY A 393 9.91 -35.21 1.09
N ALA A 394 9.62 -33.92 0.88
CA ALA A 394 8.64 -33.46 -0.11
C ALA A 394 9.10 -33.60 -1.58
N LEU A 395 10.41 -33.71 -1.82
CA LEU A 395 11.01 -33.90 -3.15
C LEU A 395 11.28 -35.37 -3.49
N LEU A 396 11.21 -36.25 -2.47
CA LEU A 396 11.48 -37.67 -2.62
C LEU A 396 10.16 -38.44 -2.79
N PRO A 397 10.17 -39.56 -3.53
CA PRO A 397 9.02 -40.46 -3.58
C PRO A 397 8.71 -41.01 -2.17
N PRO A 398 7.44 -41.38 -1.89
CA PRO A 398 7.03 -41.85 -0.57
C PRO A 398 7.79 -43.10 -0.09
N ASP A 399 8.34 -43.88 -1.03
CA ASP A 399 9.08 -45.11 -0.78
C ASP A 399 10.61 -44.91 -0.76
N ALA A 400 11.09 -43.65 -0.68
CA ALA A 400 12.52 -43.36 -0.66
C ALA A 400 13.20 -43.90 0.61
N GLU A 401 14.40 -44.44 0.45
CA GLU A 401 15.21 -44.94 1.56
C GLU A 401 15.81 -43.76 2.36
N GLU A 402 15.97 -43.94 3.68
CA GLU A 402 16.55 -42.92 4.57
C GLU A 402 17.96 -42.48 4.11
N GLU A 403 18.74 -43.39 3.50
CA GLU A 403 20.06 -43.08 2.97
C GLU A 403 20.02 -42.08 1.79
N GLU A 404 18.98 -42.15 0.94
CA GLU A 404 18.80 -41.18 -0.15
C GLU A 404 18.45 -39.79 0.39
N GLU A 405 17.60 -39.73 1.42
CA GLU A 405 17.26 -38.50 2.13
C GLU A 405 18.48 -37.86 2.78
N GLU A 406 19.30 -38.63 3.52
CA GLU A 406 20.53 -38.12 4.14
C GLU A 406 21.51 -37.59 3.09
N LYS A 407 21.68 -38.32 1.98
CA LYS A 407 22.57 -37.92 0.88
C LYS A 407 22.11 -36.62 0.23
N LEU A 408 20.81 -36.46 -0.02
CA LEU A 408 20.24 -35.23 -0.60
C LEU A 408 20.34 -34.06 0.37
N ASN A 409 20.09 -34.28 1.66
CA ASN A 409 20.26 -33.26 2.70
C ASN A 409 21.71 -32.77 2.81
N ARG A 410 22.69 -33.68 2.77
CA ARG A 410 24.12 -33.31 2.78
C ARG A 410 24.46 -32.47 1.56
N ARG A 411 24.01 -32.88 0.37
CA ARG A 411 24.22 -32.14 -0.88
C ARG A 411 23.62 -30.74 -0.80
N LEU A 412 22.36 -30.61 -0.39
CA LEU A 412 21.73 -29.29 -0.24
C LEU A 412 22.44 -28.42 0.79
N LYS A 413 22.94 -28.97 1.89
CA LYS A 413 23.68 -28.20 2.89
C LYS A 413 24.96 -27.55 2.32
N GLU A 414 25.64 -28.25 1.42
CA GLU A 414 26.84 -27.75 0.74
C GLU A 414 26.47 -26.78 -0.40
N GLU A 415 25.57 -27.20 -1.29
CA GLU A 415 25.19 -26.47 -2.49
C GLU A 415 24.33 -25.22 -2.21
N SER A 416 23.70 -25.13 -1.03
CA SER A 416 22.90 -23.95 -0.65
C SER A 416 23.71 -22.80 -0.07
N SER A 417 24.99 -22.98 0.21
CA SER A 417 25.81 -21.94 0.84
C SER A 417 25.99 -20.71 -0.06
N ALA A 418 26.06 -19.52 0.54
CA ALA A 418 26.30 -18.27 -0.19
C ALA A 418 27.58 -18.31 -1.05
N PHE A 419 28.63 -18.96 -0.56
CA PHE A 419 29.87 -19.14 -1.32
C PHE A 419 29.72 -20.06 -2.54
N PHE A 420 28.88 -21.10 -2.44
CA PHE A 420 28.59 -21.98 -3.56
C PHE A 420 27.76 -21.27 -4.64
N SER A 421 26.80 -20.45 -4.21
CA SER A 421 25.98 -19.56 -5.06
C SER A 421 26.86 -18.56 -5.81
N SER A 422 27.73 -17.85 -5.10
CA SER A 422 28.60 -16.81 -5.67
C SER A 422 29.64 -17.39 -6.64
N GLY A 423 30.16 -18.59 -6.34
CA GLY A 423 31.02 -19.34 -7.27
C GLY A 423 30.36 -19.72 -8.59
N ARG A 424 29.03 -19.55 -8.72
CA ARG A 424 28.24 -19.80 -9.93
C ARG A 424 27.57 -18.54 -10.50
N MET A 425 27.86 -17.37 -9.94
CA MET A 425 27.28 -16.09 -10.36
C MET A 425 25.74 -16.07 -10.31
N TRP A 426 25.15 -16.81 -9.36
CA TRP A 426 23.72 -16.66 -9.05
C TRP A 426 23.42 -15.33 -8.33
N ASP A 427 24.47 -14.74 -7.77
CA ASP A 427 24.52 -13.44 -7.11
C ASP A 427 25.70 -12.63 -7.62
N ASP A 428 25.69 -11.33 -7.30
CA ASP A 428 26.71 -10.37 -7.67
C ASP A 428 27.75 -10.18 -6.55
N GLY A 429 27.59 -10.88 -5.43
CA GLY A 429 28.59 -10.94 -4.36
C GLY A 429 28.04 -11.33 -2.99
N VAL A 430 28.94 -11.86 -2.16
CA VAL A 430 28.71 -12.06 -0.73
C VAL A 430 29.24 -10.84 0.03
N ILE A 431 28.35 -10.16 0.75
CA ILE A 431 28.67 -8.94 1.51
C ILE A 431 28.53 -9.18 3.01
N LEU A 432 29.31 -8.47 3.82
CA LEU A 432 29.14 -8.53 5.27
C LEU A 432 27.84 -7.81 5.67
N PRO A 433 27.09 -8.31 6.67
CA PRO A 433 25.84 -7.69 7.09
C PRO A 433 25.96 -6.19 7.40
N GLN A 434 27.02 -5.77 8.09
CA GLN A 434 27.24 -4.35 8.42
C GLN A 434 27.49 -3.44 7.21
N ASP A 435 27.91 -4.02 6.08
CA ASP A 435 28.24 -3.25 4.88
C ASP A 435 27.02 -3.05 3.97
N THR A 436 25.89 -3.70 4.24
CA THR A 436 24.66 -3.64 3.43
C THR A 436 24.24 -2.20 3.09
N ARG A 437 24.39 -1.24 4.01
CA ARG A 437 24.07 0.19 3.77
C ARG A 437 25.14 0.93 2.96
N LYS A 438 26.39 0.45 2.96
CA LYS A 438 27.57 1.12 2.39
C LYS A 438 27.92 0.65 0.99
N VAL A 439 27.47 -0.53 0.57
CA VAL A 439 27.78 -1.08 -0.75
C VAL A 439 27.40 -0.05 -1.82
N LYS A 440 28.43 0.54 -2.40
CA LYS A 440 28.42 1.43 -3.56
C LYS A 440 29.43 0.80 -4.51
N ASP A 441 29.00 0.59 -5.75
CA ASP A 441 29.74 0.02 -6.89
C ASP A 441 31.21 -0.39 -6.67
#